data_AF-A0A0N5CEL7-F1
#
_entry.id   AF-A0A0N5CEL7-F1
#
_cell.length_a   1.000
_cell.length_b   1.000
_cell.length_c   1.000
_cell.angle_alpha   90.00
_cell.angle_beta   90.00
_cell.angle_gamma   90.00
#
_symmetry.space_group_name_H-M   'P 1'
#
loop_
_entity.id
_entity.type
_entity.pdbx_description
1 polymer ?
#
loop_
_entity_poly.entity_id
_entity_poly.type
_entity_poly.pdbx_seq_one_letter_code
_entity_poly.pdbx_strand_id
1 'polypeptide(L)'
;MRIPKGVKAPFLLRLRSRFPILNYFTKPSLGTVAVFGVVFITSLGLYEVVVQPKLNEDYYKQSQKEKRALLHGTREDFSQGLRPWSDPFKPPK
;
A
#
# COMPACT_ATOMS: atom_id res chain seq x y z
N MET A 1 12.76 37.52 -4.88
CA MET A 1 13.86 38.18 -5.64
C MET A 1 13.25 39.11 -6.66
N ARG A 2 13.57 40.40 -6.61
CA ARG A 2 13.13 41.37 -7.61
C ARG A 2 14.06 41.24 -8.82
N ILE A 3 13.54 40.93 -9.99
CA ILE A 3 14.35 40.83 -11.21
C ILE A 3 14.77 42.27 -11.59
N PRO A 4 16.07 42.57 -11.74
CA PRO A 4 16.52 43.90 -12.14
C PRO A 4 16.02 44.26 -13.54
N LYS A 5 15.65 45.52 -13.75
CA LYS A 5 15.18 46.02 -15.05
C LYS A 5 16.30 45.91 -16.08
N GLY A 6 16.03 45.24 -17.21
CA GLY A 6 16.97 45.10 -18.33
C GLY A 6 17.55 43.70 -18.56
N VAL A 7 17.38 42.76 -17.63
CA VAL A 7 17.91 41.38 -17.78
C VAL A 7 16.82 40.43 -18.27
N LYS A 8 17.11 39.66 -19.33
CA LYS A 8 16.23 38.56 -19.77
C LYS A 8 16.29 37.43 -18.74
N ALA A 9 15.41 37.47 -17.73
CA ALA A 9 15.32 36.40 -16.75
C ALA A 9 14.96 35.05 -17.41
N PRO A 10 15.52 33.92 -16.93
CA PRO A 10 15.15 32.57 -17.38
C PRO A 10 13.64 32.34 -17.28
N PHE A 11 13.09 31.52 -18.19
CA PHE A 11 11.65 31.27 -18.27
C PHE A 11 11.04 30.84 -16.92
N LEU A 12 11.71 29.93 -16.20
CA LEU A 12 11.33 29.48 -14.86
C LEU A 12 11.25 30.61 -13.82
N LEU A 13 12.19 31.56 -13.86
CA LEU A 13 12.24 32.71 -12.96
C LEU A 13 11.11 33.70 -13.26
N ARG A 14 10.77 33.89 -14.54
CA ARG A 14 9.60 34.70 -14.95
C ARG A 14 8.30 34.06 -14.48
N LEU A 15 8.13 32.75 -14.65
CA LEU A 15 6.96 32.02 -14.19
C LEU A 15 6.78 32.14 -12.67
N ARG A 16 7.88 31.95 -11.93
CA ARG A 16 7.92 32.05 -10.47
C ARG A 16 7.61 33.45 -9.95
N SER A 17 7.99 34.50 -10.68
CA SER A 17 7.63 35.88 -10.34
C SER A 17 6.16 36.23 -10.62
N ARG A 18 5.53 35.57 -11.60
CA ARG A 18 4.13 35.80 -11.99
C ARG A 18 3.14 35.03 -11.12
N PHE A 19 3.56 33.88 -10.59
CA PHE A 19 2.74 33.02 -9.73
C PHE A 19 3.45 32.77 -8.39
N PRO A 20 3.30 33.67 -7.40
CA PRO A 20 3.97 33.55 -6.11
C PRO A 20 3.57 32.30 -5.32
N ILE A 21 2.41 31.70 -5.63
CA ILE A 21 1.92 30.43 -5.05
C ILE A 21 2.89 29.28 -5.32
N LEU A 22 3.58 29.29 -6.48
CA LEU A 22 4.58 28.27 -6.80
C LEU A 22 5.75 28.28 -5.80
N ASN A 23 6.05 29.40 -5.14
CA ASN A 23 7.09 29.45 -4.11
C ASN A 23 6.74 28.58 -2.90
N TYR A 24 5.45 28.46 -2.56
CA TYR A 24 4.98 27.67 -1.43
C TYR A 24 5.24 26.18 -1.65
N PHE A 25 5.06 25.71 -2.88
CA PHE A 25 5.35 24.33 -3.27
C PHE A 25 6.84 24.01 -3.30
N THR A 26 7.72 25.00 -3.58
CA THR A 26 9.17 24.74 -3.64
C THR A 26 9.86 24.59 -2.28
N LYS A 27 9.22 25.04 -1.20
CA LYS A 27 9.76 24.94 0.17
C LYS A 27 8.63 24.63 1.16
N PRO A 28 8.06 23.42 1.11
CA PRO A 28 7.04 23.02 2.04
C PRO A 28 7.60 23.01 3.47
N SER A 29 6.77 23.39 4.45
CA SER A 29 7.14 23.26 5.86
C SER A 29 7.20 21.79 6.26
N LEU A 30 7.97 21.45 7.30
CA LEU A 30 8.03 20.08 7.83
C LEU A 30 6.64 19.55 8.21
N GLY A 31 5.79 20.40 8.78
CA GLY A 31 4.41 20.05 9.11
C GLY A 31 3.56 19.73 7.87
N THR A 32 3.73 20.48 6.78
CA THR A 32 3.04 20.20 5.51
C THR A 32 3.43 18.85 4.95
N VAL A 33 4.73 18.51 4.99
CA VAL A 33 5.23 17.21 4.52
C VAL A 33 4.69 16.08 5.40
N ALA A 34 4.70 16.25 6.73
CA ALA A 34 4.19 15.25 7.66
C ALA A 34 2.70 14.95 7.43
N VAL A 35 1.86 15.98 7.31
CA VAL A 35 0.43 15.82 7.06
C VAL A 35 0.19 15.13 5.71
N PHE A 36 0.88 15.55 4.66
CA PHE A 36 0.76 14.91 3.35
C PHE A 36 1.17 13.44 3.40
N GLY A 37 2.26 13.12 4.09
CA GLY A 37 2.72 11.74 4.27
C GLY A 37 1.66 10.87 4.96
N VAL A 38 1.08 11.36 6.06
CA VAL A 38 0.02 10.63 6.77
C VAL A 38 -1.20 10.43 5.87
N VAL A 39 -1.71 11.49 5.24
CA VAL A 39 -2.88 11.41 4.36
C VAL A 39 -2.63 10.43 3.20
N PHE A 40 -1.43 10.46 2.62
CA PHE A 40 -1.05 9.58 1.52
C PHE A 40 -0.99 8.11 1.95
N ILE A 41 -0.39 7.80 3.10
CA ILE A 41 -0.33 6.42 3.61
C ILE A 41 -1.74 5.94 3.98
N THR A 42 -2.55 6.78 4.62
CA THR A 42 -3.92 6.44 4.97
C THR A 42 -4.78 6.19 3.74
N SER A 43 -4.63 6.99 2.67
CA SER A 43 -5.39 6.79 1.44
C SER A 43 -5.01 5.50 0.72
N LEU A 44 -3.71 5.14 0.72
CA LEU A 44 -3.25 3.84 0.21
C LEU A 44 -3.83 2.68 1.02
N GLY A 45 -3.85 2.79 2.35
CA GLY A 45 -4.48 1.79 3.21
C GLY A 45 -5.98 1.62 2.91
N LEU A 46 -6.70 2.73 2.71
CA LEU A 46 -8.12 2.69 2.32
C LEU A 46 -8.31 2.06 0.94
N TYR A 47 -7.42 2.34 -0.01
CA TYR A 47 -7.48 1.75 -1.35
C TYR A 47 -7.38 0.21 -1.29
N GLU A 48 -6.41 -0.31 -0.53
CA GLU A 48 -6.19 -1.76 -0.38
C GLU A 48 -7.39 -2.45 0.29
N VAL A 49 -8.03 -1.80 1.27
CA VAL A 49 -9.14 -2.43 2.00
C VAL A 49 -10.49 -2.26 1.30
N VAL A 50 -10.72 -1.16 0.59
CA VAL A 50 -12.04 -0.81 0.04
C VAL A 50 -12.14 -1.07 -1.45
N VAL A 51 -11.10 -0.73 -2.21
CA VAL A 51 -11.14 -0.74 -3.69
C VAL A 51 -10.65 -2.09 -4.22
N GLN A 52 -9.51 -2.57 -3.73
CA GLN A 52 -8.91 -3.81 -4.20
C GLN A 52 -9.85 -5.04 -4.09
N PRO A 53 -10.64 -5.23 -3.00
CA PRO A 53 -11.53 -6.38 -2.91
C PRO A 53 -12.72 -6.28 -3.85
N LYS A 54 -13.12 -5.07 -4.26
CA LYS A 54 -14.18 -4.87 -5.25
C LYS A 54 -13.71 -5.15 -6.66
N LEU A 55 -12.44 -4.87 -6.97
CA LEU A 55 -11.88 -5.15 -8.29
C LEU A 55 -11.55 -6.63 -8.46
N ASN A 56 -11.13 -7.31 -7.39
CA ASN A 56 -10.69 -8.71 -7.42
C ASN A 56 -11.63 -9.63 -6.61
N GLU A 57 -12.95 -9.43 -6.73
CA GLU A 57 -13.95 -10.06 -5.86
C GLU A 57 -13.83 -11.59 -5.79
N ASP A 58 -13.59 -12.24 -6.93
CA ASP A 58 -13.48 -13.71 -7.01
C ASP A 58 -12.27 -14.25 -6.24
N TYR A 59 -11.12 -13.56 -6.32
CA TYR A 59 -9.93 -13.91 -5.58
C TYR A 59 -10.17 -13.88 -4.06
N TYR A 60 -10.82 -12.81 -3.57
CA TYR A 60 -11.10 -12.68 -2.14
C TYR A 60 -12.14 -13.71 -1.67
N LYS A 61 -13.16 -14.00 -2.47
CA LYS A 61 -14.14 -15.06 -2.15
C LYS A 61 -13.48 -16.43 -2.04
N GLN A 62 -12.62 -16.78 -3.00
CA GLN A 62 -11.91 -18.05 -2.98
C GLN A 62 -10.93 -18.14 -1.81
N SER A 63 -10.12 -17.10 -1.60
CA SER A 63 -9.18 -17.05 -0.47
C SER A 63 -9.89 -17.15 0.88
N GLN A 64 -11.06 -16.52 1.04
CA GLN A 64 -11.86 -16.66 2.26
C GLN A 64 -12.39 -18.09 2.45
N LYS A 65 -12.84 -18.74 1.38
CA LYS A 65 -13.32 -20.13 1.44
C LYS A 65 -12.20 -21.07 1.86
N GLU A 66 -11.02 -20.94 1.25
CA GLU A 66 -9.84 -21.73 1.56
C GLU A 66 -9.38 -21.49 3.01
N LYS A 67 -9.25 -20.23 3.43
CA LYS A 67 -8.85 -19.89 4.81
C LYS A 67 -9.86 -20.38 5.85
N ARG A 68 -11.17 -20.36 5.56
CA ARG A 68 -12.18 -20.94 6.45
C ARG A 68 -12.08 -22.46 6.49
N ALA A 69 -11.81 -23.12 5.36
CA ALA A 69 -11.56 -24.56 5.35
C ALA A 69 -10.34 -24.91 6.21
N LEU A 70 -9.28 -24.09 6.21
CA LEU A 70 -8.13 -24.27 7.09
C LEU A 70 -8.47 -24.18 8.59
N LEU A 71 -9.44 -23.35 8.98
CA LEU A 71 -9.85 -23.19 10.37
C LEU A 71 -10.75 -24.32 10.88
N HIS A 72 -11.49 -24.98 9.98
CA HIS A 72 -12.46 -26.01 10.31
C HIS A 72 -12.03 -27.43 9.92
N GLY A 73 -10.95 -27.59 9.16
CA GLY A 73 -10.43 -28.91 8.80
C GLY A 73 -9.88 -29.63 10.02
N THR A 74 -10.05 -30.95 10.05
CA THR A 74 -9.46 -31.77 11.10
C THR A 74 -7.97 -32.02 10.81
N ARG A 75 -7.21 -32.52 11.80
CA ARG A 75 -5.77 -32.79 11.61
C ARG A 75 -5.50 -33.79 10.49
N GLU A 76 -6.48 -34.65 10.20
CA GLU A 76 -6.49 -35.63 9.12
C GLU A 76 -6.68 -34.97 7.74
N ASP A 77 -7.50 -33.92 7.65
CA ASP A 77 -7.72 -33.19 6.40
C ASP A 77 -6.45 -32.45 5.94
N PHE A 78 -5.61 -32.02 6.88
CA PHE A 78 -4.33 -31.37 6.60
C PHE A 78 -3.14 -32.30 6.52
N SER A 79 -3.29 -33.60 6.79
CA SER A 79 -2.16 -34.52 6.83
C SER A 79 -1.66 -34.93 5.44
N GLN A 80 -2.28 -34.47 4.34
CA GLN A 80 -1.85 -34.72 2.95
C GLN A 80 -1.55 -36.20 2.67
N GLY A 81 -2.33 -37.13 3.23
CA GLY A 81 -2.14 -38.58 3.07
C GLY A 81 -1.13 -39.22 4.03
N LEU A 82 -0.48 -38.43 4.89
CA LEU A 82 0.29 -38.94 6.03
C LEU A 82 -0.68 -39.35 7.16
N ARG A 83 -0.31 -40.34 7.96
CA ARG A 83 -1.07 -40.72 9.15
C ARG A 83 -0.70 -39.78 10.31
N PRO A 84 -1.54 -38.81 10.71
CA PRO A 84 -1.19 -37.88 11.78
C PRO A 84 -1.04 -38.55 13.15
N TRP A 85 -1.58 -39.76 13.28
CA TRP A 85 -1.54 -40.59 14.49
C TRP A 85 -0.52 -41.73 14.43
N SER A 86 0.21 -41.92 13.33
CA SER A 86 1.24 -42.97 13.27
C SER A 86 2.49 -42.51 14.02
N ASP A 87 2.90 -43.31 15.00
CA ASP A 87 4.14 -43.15 15.75
C ASP A 87 5.35 -43.14 14.79
N PRO A 88 6.11 -42.03 14.68
CA PRO A 88 7.19 -41.89 13.71
C PRO A 88 8.39 -42.82 13.99
N PHE A 89 8.40 -43.50 15.14
CA PHE A 89 9.47 -44.42 15.52
C PHE A 89 9.09 -45.90 15.40
N LYS A 90 7.88 -46.23 14.93
CA LYS A 90 7.47 -47.63 14.71
C LYS A 90 7.70 -48.05 13.26
N PRO A 91 8.59 -49.02 12.99
CA PRO A 91 8.77 -49.55 11.64
C PRO A 91 7.51 -50.31 11.18
N PRO A 92 7.18 -50.28 9.88
CA PRO A 92 6.07 -51.04 9.32
C PRO A 92 6.31 -52.55 9.55
N LYS A 93 5.28 -53.24 10.07
CA LYS A 93 5.23 -54.71 10.15
C LYS A 93 4.90 -55.31 8.80
#